data_AF-A0A8S3HXW1-F1
#
_entry.id   AF-A0A8S3HXW1-F1
#
_cell.length_a   1.000
_cell.length_b   1.000
_cell.length_c   1.000
_cell.angle_alpha   90.00
_cell.angle_beta   90.00
_cell.angle_gamma   90.00
#
_symmetry.space_group_name_H-M   'P 1'
#
loop_
_entity.id
_entity.type
_entity.pdbx_description
1 polymer ?
#
loop_
_entity_poly.entity_id
_entity_poly.type
_entity_poly.pdbx_seq_one_letter_code
_entity_poly.pdbx_strand_id
1 'polypeptide(L)'
;HFDKSRSRRLDPKEFRSCLIACGYNIREDRQGDADFQRIMANVDPTHTGFVTFESFLDFMTRECSEEDSVDQLTLAFKTLSADKPYITAEVLKRELPPDQAHWCIQRMKPYTGADGVPGSYDYKTFSSALYGESDL
;
A
#
# COMPACT_ATOMS: atom_id res chain seq x y z
N HIS A 1 0.43 -14.17 -21.31
CA HIS A 1 0.20 -14.06 -22.77
C HIS A 1 -0.37 -12.67 -23.06
N PHE A 2 0.35 -11.59 -22.69
CA PHE A 2 -0.23 -10.25 -22.46
C PHE A 2 -0.11 -9.26 -23.63
N ASP A 3 0.62 -9.60 -24.68
CA ASP A 3 0.75 -8.76 -25.87
C ASP A 3 0.61 -9.69 -27.08
N LYS A 4 -0.63 -9.84 -27.59
CA LYS A 4 -0.91 -10.67 -28.77
C LYS A 4 -0.33 -10.07 -30.05
N SER A 5 0.02 -8.78 -30.04
CA SER A 5 0.48 -8.05 -31.23
C SER A 5 1.97 -7.64 -31.19
N ARG A 6 2.70 -7.98 -30.12
CA ARG A 6 4.05 -7.47 -29.75
C ARG A 6 4.23 -5.96 -29.97
N SER A 7 3.13 -5.21 -29.90
CA SER A 7 3.09 -3.83 -30.40
C SER A 7 3.48 -2.81 -29.32
N ARG A 8 3.75 -3.25 -28.08
CA ARG A 8 4.06 -2.41 -26.90
C ARG A 8 2.96 -1.39 -26.58
N ARG A 9 1.74 -1.66 -27.04
CA ARG A 9 0.55 -0.83 -26.87
C ARG A 9 -0.59 -1.74 -26.45
N LEU A 10 -1.32 -1.31 -25.43
CA LEU A 10 -2.50 -1.97 -24.89
C LEU A 10 -3.72 -1.12 -25.24
N ASP A 11 -4.68 -1.73 -25.91
CA ASP A 11 -6.01 -1.14 -26.06
C ASP A 11 -6.69 -1.06 -24.68
N PRO A 12 -7.71 -0.19 -24.48
CA PRO A 12 -8.39 -0.04 -23.19
C PRO A 12 -8.92 -1.39 -22.64
N LYS A 13 -9.39 -2.28 -23.52
CA LYS A 13 -9.85 -3.62 -23.14
C LYS A 13 -8.72 -4.52 -22.62
N GLU A 14 -7.55 -4.46 -23.25
CA GLU A 14 -6.38 -5.24 -22.83
C GLU A 14 -5.81 -4.66 -21.54
N PHE A 15 -5.72 -3.33 -21.42
CA PHE A 15 -5.29 -2.65 -20.22
C PHE A 15 -6.19 -2.99 -19.01
N ARG A 16 -7.53 -2.98 -19.17
CA ARG A 16 -8.46 -3.43 -18.13
C ARG A 16 -8.20 -4.87 -17.70
N SER A 17 -7.92 -5.76 -18.65
CA SER A 17 -7.60 -7.16 -18.38
C SER A 17 -6.25 -7.31 -17.65
N CYS A 18 -5.25 -6.50 -17.99
CA CYS A 18 -3.96 -6.45 -17.30
C CYS A 18 -4.12 -5.99 -15.84
N LEU A 19 -4.90 -4.94 -15.60
CA LEU A 19 -5.20 -4.47 -14.25
C LEU A 19 -5.82 -5.58 -13.40
N ILE A 20 -6.86 -6.25 -13.92
CA ILE A 20 -7.50 -7.38 -13.22
C ILE A 20 -6.49 -8.51 -12.96
N ALA A 21 -5.64 -8.85 -13.93
CA ALA A 21 -4.62 -9.89 -13.77
C ALA A 21 -3.51 -9.52 -12.77
N CYS A 22 -3.24 -8.22 -12.59
CA CYS A 22 -2.35 -7.69 -11.57
C CYS A 22 -3.00 -7.59 -10.19
N GLY A 23 -4.29 -7.91 -10.05
CA GLY A 23 -5.01 -7.87 -8.78
C GLY A 23 -5.86 -6.61 -8.57
N TYR A 24 -5.92 -5.69 -9.54
CA TYR A 24 -6.82 -4.53 -9.47
C TYR A 24 -8.28 -4.95 -9.64
N ASN A 25 -9.10 -4.72 -8.62
CA ASN A 25 -10.49 -5.12 -8.63
C ASN A 25 -11.38 -4.06 -9.31
N ILE A 26 -11.43 -4.06 -10.64
CA ILE A 26 -12.30 -3.18 -11.41
C ILE A 26 -13.70 -3.80 -11.49
N ARG A 27 -14.68 -3.15 -10.85
CA ARG A 27 -16.08 -3.61 -10.85
C ARG A 27 -16.66 -3.60 -12.28
N GLU A 28 -17.60 -4.49 -12.56
CA GLU A 28 -18.30 -4.57 -13.86
C GLU A 28 -19.55 -3.65 -13.94
N ASP A 29 -19.71 -2.75 -12.98
CA ASP A 29 -20.81 -1.79 -12.93
C ASP A 29 -20.38 -0.38 -13.39
N ARG A 30 -21.33 0.57 -13.47
CA ARG A 30 -21.06 1.96 -13.90
C ARG A 30 -19.97 2.63 -13.07
N GLN A 31 -19.83 2.26 -11.80
CA GLN A 31 -18.79 2.78 -10.91
C GLN A 31 -17.41 2.30 -11.37
N GLY A 32 -17.25 1.01 -11.65
CA GLY A 32 -15.98 0.46 -12.13
C GLY A 32 -15.58 0.98 -13.50
N ASP A 33 -16.54 1.32 -14.37
CA ASP A 33 -16.26 1.99 -15.65
C ASP A 33 -15.76 3.43 -15.44
N ALA A 34 -16.31 4.16 -14.47
CA ALA A 34 -15.84 5.49 -14.09
C ALA A 34 -14.44 5.45 -13.46
N ASP A 35 -14.16 4.47 -12.60
CA ASP A 35 -12.85 4.26 -12.00
C ASP A 35 -11.82 3.87 -13.07
N PHE A 36 -12.19 3.00 -14.01
CA PHE A 36 -11.33 2.67 -15.15
C PHE A 36 -11.05 3.88 -16.03
N GLN A 37 -12.03 4.76 -16.29
CA GLN A 37 -11.82 6.01 -17.02
C GLN A 37 -10.84 6.95 -16.31
N ARG A 38 -10.89 7.03 -14.97
CA ARG A 38 -9.93 7.83 -14.19
C ARG A 38 -8.52 7.27 -14.30
N ILE A 39 -8.36 5.95 -14.19
CA ILE A 39 -7.07 5.27 -14.37
C ILE A 39 -6.56 5.53 -15.79
N MET A 40 -7.42 5.41 -16.80
CA MET A 40 -7.10 5.67 -18.19
C MET A 40 -6.61 7.11 -18.41
N ALA A 41 -7.24 8.09 -17.75
CA ALA A 41 -6.82 9.49 -17.83
C ALA A 41 -5.44 9.74 -17.19
N ASN A 42 -5.03 8.93 -16.20
CA ASN A 42 -3.68 9.00 -15.62
C ASN A 42 -2.62 8.42 -16.56
N VAL A 43 -2.91 7.29 -17.23
CA VAL A 43 -1.93 6.60 -18.09
C VAL A 43 -1.90 7.10 -19.54
N ASP A 44 -2.97 7.73 -20.01
CA ASP A 44 -3.11 8.36 -21.34
C ASP A 44 -3.77 9.75 -21.22
N PRO A 45 -3.08 10.74 -20.64
CA PRO A 45 -3.59 12.10 -20.52
C PRO A 45 -3.78 12.79 -21.87
N THR A 46 -3.13 12.29 -22.92
CA THR A 46 -3.25 12.77 -24.30
C THR A 46 -4.45 12.21 -25.05
N HIS A 47 -5.24 11.32 -24.44
CA HIS A 47 -6.39 10.65 -25.06
C HIS A 47 -6.07 10.05 -26.43
N THR A 48 -4.90 9.43 -26.54
CA THR A 48 -4.47 8.76 -27.77
C THR A 48 -5.27 7.50 -28.03
N GLY A 49 -5.89 6.92 -26.99
CA GLY A 49 -6.75 5.75 -27.07
C GLY A 49 -5.99 4.43 -26.89
N PHE A 50 -4.71 4.48 -26.53
CA PHE A 50 -3.87 3.31 -26.29
C PHE A 50 -2.86 3.58 -25.17
N VAL A 51 -2.65 2.60 -24.29
CA VAL A 51 -1.67 2.69 -23.18
C VAL A 51 -0.37 2.06 -23.61
N THR A 52 0.76 2.76 -23.48
CA THR A 52 2.06 2.16 -23.73
C THR A 52 2.48 1.28 -22.55
N PHE A 53 3.32 0.29 -22.82
CA PHE A 53 3.85 -0.55 -21.75
C PHE A 53 4.63 0.25 -20.68
N GLU A 54 5.29 1.33 -21.07
CA GLU A 54 5.99 2.23 -20.14
C GLU A 54 5.01 2.97 -19.22
N SER A 55 3.91 3.53 -19.74
CA SER A 55 2.87 4.15 -18.91
C SER A 55 2.19 3.14 -17.98
N PHE A 56 1.98 1.90 -18.45
CA PHE A 56 1.44 0.84 -17.60
C PHE A 56 2.40 0.46 -16.47
N LEU A 57 3.70 0.31 -16.76
CA LEU A 57 4.69 0.02 -15.73
C LEU A 57 4.82 1.17 -14.73
N ASP A 58 4.89 2.43 -15.19
CA ASP A 58 4.93 3.61 -14.31
C ASP A 58 3.72 3.64 -13.38
N PHE A 59 2.53 3.39 -13.92
CA PHE A 59 1.29 3.28 -13.15
C PHE A 59 1.34 2.14 -12.13
N MET A 60 1.71 0.92 -12.55
CA MET A 60 1.84 -0.22 -11.65
C MET A 60 2.88 0.02 -10.54
N THR A 61 3.96 0.73 -10.84
CA THR A 61 5.03 1.01 -9.87
C THR A 61 4.62 2.09 -8.87
N ARG A 62 3.87 3.10 -9.32
CA ARG A 62 3.27 4.13 -8.46
C ARG A 62 2.16 3.57 -7.57
N GLU A 63 1.21 2.85 -8.16
CA GLU A 63 0.11 2.26 -7.41
C GLU A 63 0.58 1.18 -6.41
N CYS A 64 1.59 0.36 -6.76
CA CYS A 64 2.22 -0.54 -5.78
C CYS A 64 3.00 0.20 -4.69
N SER A 65 3.36 1.47 -4.90
CA SER A 65 4.08 2.29 -3.92
C SER A 65 3.15 3.16 -3.07
N GLU A 66 1.87 3.28 -3.40
CA GLU A 66 0.92 4.21 -2.74
C GLU A 66 -0.10 3.53 -1.80
N GLU A 67 -0.05 2.20 -1.62
CA GLU A 67 -0.91 1.50 -0.65
C GLU A 67 -0.32 1.46 0.77
N ASP A 68 0.10 2.61 1.29
CA ASP A 68 0.45 2.83 2.69
C ASP A 68 -0.83 3.08 3.53
N SER A 69 -1.67 2.06 3.68
CA SER A 69 -2.81 2.13 4.62
C SER A 69 -2.39 1.79 6.05
N VAL A 70 -3.08 2.38 7.04
CA VAL A 70 -2.91 2.09 8.48
C VAL A 70 -2.92 0.59 8.76
N ASP A 71 -3.78 -0.16 8.08
CA ASP A 71 -3.88 -1.61 8.20
C ASP A 71 -2.62 -2.35 7.73
N GLN A 72 -1.99 -1.92 6.64
CA GLN A 72 -0.71 -2.48 6.15
C GLN A 72 0.42 -2.20 7.15
N LEU A 73 0.53 -0.95 7.63
CA LEU A 73 1.54 -0.61 8.64
C LEU A 73 1.30 -1.38 9.95
N THR A 74 0.05 -1.50 10.36
CA THR A 74 -0.37 -2.30 11.52
C THR A 74 -0.03 -3.78 11.32
N LEU A 75 -0.27 -4.32 10.13
CA LEU A 75 0.05 -5.70 9.77
C LEU A 75 1.57 -5.96 9.72
N ALA A 76 2.35 -4.99 9.23
CA ALA A 76 3.80 -5.06 9.23
C ALA A 76 4.32 -5.14 10.67
N PHE A 77 3.91 -4.22 11.55
CA PHE A 77 4.29 -4.28 12.97
C PHE A 77 3.79 -5.56 13.66
N LYS A 78 2.58 -6.02 13.34
CA LYS A 78 2.04 -7.29 13.85
C LYS A 78 2.93 -8.47 13.45
N THR A 79 3.36 -8.53 12.21
CA THR A 79 4.28 -9.56 11.69
C THR A 79 5.63 -9.52 12.42
N LEU A 80 6.22 -8.32 12.57
CA LEU A 80 7.49 -8.14 13.30
C LEU A 80 7.37 -8.57 14.77
N SER A 81 6.22 -8.33 15.38
CA SER A 81 5.93 -8.71 16.77
C SER A 81 5.56 -10.19 16.98
N ALA A 82 5.60 -11.02 15.93
CA ALA A 82 5.15 -12.41 15.93
C ALA A 82 3.68 -12.57 16.36
N ASP A 83 2.80 -11.80 15.70
CA ASP A 83 1.34 -11.77 15.91
C ASP A 83 0.87 -11.23 17.27
N LYS A 84 1.76 -10.62 18.04
CA LYS A 84 1.43 -10.05 19.34
C LYS A 84 0.70 -8.71 19.21
N PRO A 85 -0.13 -8.33 20.19
CA PRO A 85 -0.80 -7.04 20.20
C PRO A 85 0.13 -5.87 20.58
N TYR A 86 1.43 -6.12 20.79
CA TYR A 86 2.44 -5.15 21.18
C TYR A 86 3.79 -5.50 20.53
N ILE A 87 4.69 -4.54 20.42
CA ILE A 87 6.06 -4.74 19.93
C ILE A 87 7.07 -4.27 20.99
N THR A 88 8.26 -4.89 21.07
CA THR A 88 9.30 -4.47 22.02
C THR A 88 10.39 -3.66 21.34
N ALA A 89 11.08 -2.81 22.10
CA ALA A 89 12.21 -2.03 21.59
C ALA A 89 13.31 -2.93 20.99
N GLU A 90 13.50 -4.14 21.53
CA GLU A 90 14.46 -5.11 21.00
C GLU A 90 14.08 -5.58 19.60
N VAL A 91 12.81 -5.88 19.35
CA VAL A 91 12.32 -6.26 18.02
C VAL A 91 12.47 -5.10 17.06
N LEU A 92 12.04 -3.89 17.45
CA LEU A 92 12.20 -2.70 16.60
C LEU A 92 13.65 -2.47 16.19
N LYS A 93 14.60 -2.55 17.14
CA LYS A 93 16.03 -2.36 16.86
C LYS A 93 16.67 -3.48 16.04
N ARG A 94 16.08 -4.69 16.07
CA ARG A 94 16.57 -5.85 15.33
C ARG A 94 16.04 -5.88 13.90
N GLU A 95 14.77 -5.53 13.71
CA GLU A 95 14.09 -5.64 12.41
C GLU A 95 14.14 -4.34 11.60
N LEU A 96 14.20 -3.18 12.24
CA LEU A 96 14.25 -1.87 11.56
C LEU A 96 15.66 -1.26 11.63
N PRO A 97 16.00 -0.38 10.67
CA PRO A 97 17.19 0.46 10.74
C PRO A 97 17.25 1.24 12.06
N PRO A 98 18.45 1.50 12.60
CA PRO A 98 18.61 2.14 13.91
C PRO A 98 17.87 3.48 14.00
N ASP A 99 17.94 4.35 12.99
CA ASP A 99 17.22 5.62 12.97
C ASP A 99 15.69 5.44 13.07
N GLN A 100 15.12 4.49 12.33
CA GLN A 100 13.68 4.20 12.36
C GLN A 100 13.24 3.57 13.67
N ALA A 101 14.05 2.67 14.24
CA ALA A 101 13.77 2.05 15.52
C ALA A 101 13.71 3.10 16.64
N HIS A 102 14.67 4.03 16.70
CA HIS A 102 14.67 5.11 17.68
C HIS A 102 13.46 6.03 17.50
N TRP A 103 13.12 6.38 16.26
CA TRP A 103 11.96 7.20 15.97
C TRP A 103 10.64 6.53 16.40
N CYS A 104 10.47 5.25 16.10
CA CYS A 104 9.31 4.46 16.55
C CYS A 104 9.23 4.42 18.08
N ILE A 105 10.33 4.11 18.77
CA ILE A 105 10.38 4.04 20.24
C ILE A 105 10.04 5.39 20.89
N GLN A 106 10.46 6.50 20.28
CA GLN A 106 10.24 7.84 20.81
C GLN A 106 8.78 8.30 20.65
N ARG A 107 8.10 7.87 19.59
CA ARG A 107 6.72 8.28 19.27
C ARG A 107 5.67 7.28 19.76
N MET A 108 6.01 6.00 19.85
CA MET A 108 5.08 4.97 20.31
C MET A 108 4.81 5.11 21.81
N LYS A 109 3.54 4.94 22.19
CA LYS A 109 3.14 4.88 23.59
C LYS A 109 3.46 3.50 24.17
N PRO A 110 3.82 3.40 25.46
CA PRO A 110 3.98 2.11 26.11
C PRO A 110 2.65 1.36 26.12
N TYR A 111 2.71 0.05 25.85
CA TYR A 111 1.54 -0.81 25.86
C TYR A 111 1.11 -1.11 27.30
N THR A 112 -0.17 -0.91 27.61
CA THR A 112 -0.75 -1.03 28.97
C THR A 112 -1.71 -2.19 29.13
N GLY A 113 -1.79 -3.10 28.14
CA GLY A 113 -2.65 -4.27 28.22
C GLY A 113 -2.18 -5.28 29.28
N ALA A 114 -3.08 -6.19 29.68
CA ALA A 114 -2.79 -7.21 30.69
C ALA A 114 -1.62 -8.15 30.30
N ASP A 115 -1.40 -8.35 29.00
CA ASP A 115 -0.30 -9.13 28.43
C ASP A 115 0.99 -8.31 28.19
N GLY A 116 0.98 -7.04 28.59
CA GLY A 116 2.08 -6.11 28.38
C GLY A 116 3.31 -6.45 29.21
N VAL A 117 4.46 -6.57 28.54
CA VAL A 117 5.76 -6.73 29.19
C VAL A 117 6.46 -5.37 29.35
N PRO A 118 7.37 -5.21 30.32
CA PRO A 118 8.17 -3.98 30.44
C PRO A 118 8.93 -3.70 29.13
N GLY A 119 8.80 -2.49 28.59
CA GLY A 119 9.40 -2.12 27.30
C GLY A 119 8.61 -2.59 26.07
N SER A 120 7.31 -2.90 26.25
CA SER A 120 6.36 -3.09 25.16
C SER A 120 5.70 -1.77 24.74
N TYR A 121 5.45 -1.65 23.44
CA TYR A 121 4.93 -0.46 22.76
C TYR A 121 3.69 -0.82 21.95
N ASP A 122 2.74 0.10 21.91
CA ASP A 122 1.50 -0.05 21.18
C ASP A 122 1.63 0.50 19.75
N TYR A 123 1.86 -0.40 18.80
CA TYR A 123 1.95 -0.05 17.39
C TYR A 123 0.59 0.24 16.75
N LYS A 124 -0.54 -0.24 17.31
CA LYS A 124 -1.88 -0.02 16.75
C LYS A 124 -2.36 1.41 16.99
N THR A 125 -2.15 1.88 18.21
CA THR A 125 -2.42 3.28 18.56
C THR A 125 -1.48 4.20 17.78
N PHE A 126 -0.23 3.78 17.58
CA PHE A 126 0.75 4.54 16.81
C PHE A 126 0.43 4.64 15.32
N SER A 127 0.11 3.51 14.65
CA SER A 127 -0.31 3.51 13.25
C SER A 127 -1.59 4.31 13.05
N SER A 128 -2.55 4.19 13.97
CA SER A 128 -3.77 5.00 13.94
C SER A 128 -3.50 6.49 14.18
N ALA A 129 -2.54 6.85 15.04
CA ALA A 129 -2.19 8.26 15.28
C ALA A 129 -1.43 8.89 14.10
N LEU A 130 -0.51 8.14 13.49
CA LEU A 130 0.30 8.60 12.34
C LEU A 130 -0.54 9.04 11.14
N TYR A 131 -1.64 8.32 10.88
CA TYR A 131 -2.55 8.62 9.77
C TYR A 131 -3.86 9.27 10.25
N GLY A 132 -4.18 9.18 11.54
CA GLY A 132 -5.32 9.86 12.17
C GLY A 132 -5.07 11.35 12.45
N GLU A 133 -3.82 11.80 12.46
CA GLU A 133 -3.45 13.23 12.41
C GLU A 133 -3.47 13.80 10.97
N SER A 134 -4.27 13.21 10.06
CA SER A 134 -4.65 13.86 8.79
C SER A 134 -6.05 14.49 8.82
N ASP A 135 -6.77 14.43 9.95
CA ASP A 135 -8.11 15.02 10.07
C ASP A 135 -8.28 15.73 11.43
N LEU A 136 -7.57 16.86 11.61
CA LEU A 136 -8.06 17.99 12.41
C LEU A 136 -7.33 19.31 12.09
#